data_AF-A0A2U1QXC6-F1
#
_entry.id   AF-A0A2U1QXC6-F1
#
_cell.length_a   1.000
_cell.length_b   1.000
_cell.length_c   1.000
_cell.angle_alpha   90.00
_cell.angle_beta   90.00
_cell.angle_gamma   90.00
#
_symmetry.space_group_name_H-M   'P 1'
#
loop_
_entity.id
_entity.type
_entity.pdbx_description
1 polymer ?
#
loop_
_entity_poly.entity_id
_entity_poly.type
_entity_poly.pdbx_seq_one_letter_code
_entity_poly.pdbx_strand_id
1 'polypeptide(L)' 'MNIIKQIPSKQTYIVRQPVLRKGKPIESCIFEGDDLKDTYHFGLYEADELIGIISLFTKINSIFAEKSKATIRGMTILE' A
#
# COMPACT_ATOMS: atom_id res chain seq x y z
N MET A 1 -10.79 13.47 -13.25
CA MET A 1 -9.48 13.98 -12.80
C MET A 1 -8.97 13.00 -11.77
N ASN A 2 -7.78 12.44 -12.00
CA ASN A 2 -7.29 11.37 -11.14
C ASN A 2 -6.39 11.99 -10.09
N ILE A 3 -6.64 11.67 -8.82
CA ILE A 3 -5.99 12.32 -7.68
C ILE A 3 -5.28 11.27 -6.85
N ILE A 4 -4.01 11.50 -6.56
CA ILE A 4 -3.25 10.66 -5.63
C ILE A 4 -3.25 11.35 -4.26
N LYS A 5 -3.65 10.61 -3.21
CA LYS A 5 -3.68 11.10 -1.84
C LYS A 5 -2.98 10.12 -0.91
N GLN A 6 -2.30 10.62 0.12
CA GLN A 6 -1.84 9.75 1.20
C GLN A 6 -3.05 9.22 1.97
N ILE A 7 -3.04 7.92 2.30
CA ILE A 7 -4.14 7.24 2.99
C ILE A 7 -3.61 6.46 4.20
N PRO A 8 -4.44 6.18 5.21
CA PRO A 8 -4.10 5.22 6.27
C PRO A 8 -3.93 3.80 5.71
N SER A 9 -3.08 2.98 6.35
CA SER A 9 -2.87 1.57 6.02
C SER A 9 -4.17 0.80 5.82
N LYS A 10 -5.14 0.99 6.73
CA LYS A 10 -6.45 0.31 6.70
C LYS A 10 -7.27 0.60 5.44
N GLN A 11 -7.14 1.78 4.84
CA GLN A 11 -7.86 2.08 3.59
C GLN A 11 -7.33 1.26 2.42
N THR A 12 -6.09 0.77 2.48
CA THR A 12 -5.55 -0.11 1.44
C THR A 12 -6.34 -1.41 1.32
N TYR A 13 -7.08 -1.84 2.35
CA TYR A 13 -7.79 -3.12 2.35
C TYR A 13 -8.92 -3.15 1.33
N ILE A 14 -9.52 -1.99 1.01
CA ILE A 14 -10.54 -1.82 -0.02
C ILE A 14 -10.07 -2.38 -1.36
N VAL A 15 -8.78 -2.19 -1.67
CA VAL A 15 -8.17 -2.65 -2.92
C VAL A 15 -7.39 -3.96 -2.73
N ARG A 16 -6.66 -4.15 -1.61
CA ARG A 16 -5.89 -5.39 -1.36
C ARG A 16 -6.79 -6.62 -1.26
N GLN A 17 -7.97 -6.51 -0.65
CA GLN A 17 -8.85 -7.65 -0.42
C GLN A 17 -9.38 -8.26 -1.73
N PRO A 18 -10.03 -7.51 -2.63
CA PRO A 18 -10.53 -8.08 -3.88
C PRO A 18 -9.42 -8.47 -4.87
N VAL A 19 -8.25 -7.82 -4.84
CA VAL A 19 -7.21 -8.02 -5.85
C VAL A 19 -6.05 -8.91 -5.39
N LEU A 20 -5.40 -8.58 -4.26
CA LEU A 20 -4.19 -9.30 -3.79
C LEU A 20 -4.50 -10.45 -2.82
N ARG A 21 -5.67 -10.41 -2.16
CA ARG A 21 -6.07 -11.33 -1.10
C ARG A 21 -7.46 -11.96 -1.36
N LYS A 22 -7.84 -12.08 -2.64
CA LYS A 22 -9.13 -12.67 -3.03
C LYS A 22 -9.32 -14.06 -2.40
N GLY A 23 -10.46 -14.25 -1.73
CA GLY A 23 -10.83 -15.49 -1.06
C GLY A 23 -10.10 -15.77 0.27
N LYS A 24 -9.27 -14.85 0.77
CA LYS A 24 -8.61 -14.97 2.07
C LYS A 24 -9.32 -14.13 3.14
N PRO A 25 -9.12 -14.43 4.43
CA PRO A 25 -9.63 -13.58 5.52
C PRO A 25 -9.09 -12.14 5.41
N ILE A 26 -9.88 -11.17 5.88
CA ILE A 26 -9.54 -9.73 5.78
C ILE A 26 -8.24 -9.40 6.53
N GLU A 27 -7.93 -10.15 7.58
CA GLU A 27 -6.70 -10.04 8.37
C GLU A 27 -5.45 -10.26 7.51
N SER A 28 -5.57 -11.01 6.40
CA SER A 28 -4.47 -11.21 5.46
C SER A 28 -4.10 -9.96 4.65
N CYS A 29 -4.94 -8.91 4.67
CA CYS A 29 -4.62 -7.60 4.09
C CYS A 29 -3.67 -6.78 4.96
N ILE A 30 -3.51 -7.14 6.24
CA ILE A 30 -2.56 -6.50 7.16
C ILE A 30 -1.16 -7.02 6.80
N PHE A 31 -0.32 -6.16 6.23
CA PHE A 31 1.05 -6.55 5.91
C PHE A 31 1.97 -6.13 7.05
N GLU A 32 3.00 -6.96 7.32
CA GLU A 32 3.99 -6.64 8.33
C GLU A 32 4.65 -5.29 8.04
N GLY A 33 4.52 -4.38 9.00
CA GLY A 33 5.10 -3.06 8.98
C GLY A 33 4.28 -1.98 8.25
N ASP A 34 3.03 -2.25 7.89
CA ASP A 34 2.11 -1.23 7.35
C ASP A 34 1.98 -0.02 8.31
N ASP A 35 1.91 -0.27 9.62
CA ASP A 35 1.71 0.80 10.61
C ASP A 35 3.03 1.38 11.17
N LEU A 36 4.19 1.09 10.56
CA LEU A 36 5.43 1.76 10.93
C LEU A 36 5.36 3.25 10.54
N LYS A 37 6.00 4.10 11.35
CA LYS A 37 5.98 5.56 11.16
C LYS A 37 6.62 6.03 9.85
N ASP A 38 7.49 5.20 9.27
CA ASP A 38 8.22 5.42 8.02
C ASP A 38 7.65 4.60 6.85
N THR A 39 6.46 4.02 7.04
CA THR A 39 5.65 3.44 5.97
C THR A 39 4.60 4.45 5.51
N TYR A 40 4.50 4.62 4.20
CA TYR A 40 3.56 5.57 3.58
C TYR A 40 2.69 4.83 2.57
N HIS A 41 1.38 5.10 2.60
CA HIS A 41 0.44 4.52 1.65
C HIS A 41 -0.22 5.62 0.84
N PHE A 42 -0.38 5.38 -0.45
CA PHE A 42 -1.03 6.30 -1.36
C PHE A 42 -2.18 5.60 -2.07
N GLY A 43 -3.30 6.29 -2.18
CA GLY A 43 -4.48 5.89 -2.93
C GLY A 43 -4.62 6.70 -4.21
N LEU A 44 -4.93 6.03 -5.31
CA LEU A 44 -5.37 6.62 -6.56
C LEU A 44 -6.90 6.71 -6.54
N TYR A 45 -7.41 7.93 -6.72
CA TYR A 45 -8.83 8.22 -6.75
C TYR A 45 -9.29 8.62 -8.15
N GLU A 46 -10.42 8.06 -8.58
CA GLU A 46 -11.16 8.45 -9.78
C GLU A 46 -12.63 8.59 -9.42
N ALA A 47 -13.25 9.72 -9.74
CA ALA A 47 -14.63 10.04 -9.34
C ALA A 47 -14.92 9.83 -7.84
N ASP A 48 -13.98 10.23 -6.98
CA ASP A 48 -13.98 10.05 -5.52
C ASP A 48 -13.92 8.60 -5.01
N GLU A 49 -13.79 7.62 -5.89
CA GLU A 49 -13.61 6.20 -5.54
C GLU A 49 -12.12 5.84 -5.46
N LEU A 50 -11.74 5.05 -4.44
CA LEU A 50 -10.38 4.53 -4.28
C LEU A 50 -10.17 3.33 -5.21
N ILE A 51 -9.58 3.57 -6.38
CA ILE A 51 -9.41 2.56 -7.43
C ILE A 51 -8.02 1.92 -7.46
N GLY A 52 -7.04 2.48 -6.74
CA GLY A 52 -5.69 1.95 -6.76
C GLY A 52 -4.89 2.32 -5.52
N ILE A 53 -3.88 1.52 -5.22
CA ILE A 53 -3.03 1.73 -4.05
C ILE A 53 -1.57 1.42 -4.35
N ILE A 54 -0.69 2.04 -3.57
CA ILE A 54 0.73 1.69 -3.46
C ILE A 54 1.21 1.97 -2.04
N SER A 55 2.09 1.13 -1.51
CA SER A 55 2.72 1.32 -0.20
C SER A 55 4.24 1.42 -0.36
N LEU A 56 4.84 2.45 0.23
CA LEU A 56 6.28 2.64 0.33
C LEU A 56 6.73 2.20 1.72
N PHE A 57 7.47 1.10 1.77
CA PHE A 57 7.98 0.50 2.98
C PHE A 57 9.48 0.75 3.11
N THR A 58 9.87 1.58 4.06
CA THR A 58 11.27 1.89 4.31
C THR A 58 11.90 0.76 5.11
N LYS A 59 12.72 -0.08 4.48
CA LYS A 59 13.54 -1.08 5.18
C LYS A 59 14.99 -0.81 4.89
N ILE A 60 15.76 -0.55 5.95
CA ILE A 60 17.21 -0.56 5.86
C ILE A 60 17.64 -1.99 5.53
N ASN A 61 18.14 -2.18 4.31
CA ASN A 61 18.72 -3.46 3.89
C ASN A 61 20.24 -3.33 3.98
N SER A 62 20.86 -4.09 4.87
CA SER A 62 22.31 -4.08 5.13
C SER A 62 23.16 -4.50 3.92
N ILE A 63 22.55 -5.12 2.90
CA ILE A 63 23.22 -5.49 1.64
C ILE A 63 23.55 -4.25 0.80
N PHE A 64 22.83 -3.14 0.99
CA PHE A 64 23.02 -1.95 0.18
C PHE A 64 23.51 -0.77 1.01
N ALA A 65 24.56 -0.10 0.53
CA ALA A 65 25.26 0.97 1.24
C ALA A 65 24.44 2.28 1.39
N GLU A 66 23.41 2.48 0.58
CA GLU A 66 22.62 3.71 0.60
C GLU A 66 21.53 3.70 1.68
N LYS A 67 21.48 4.79 2.46
CA LYS A 67 20.62 4.96 3.63
C LYS A 67 19.15 5.29 3.29
N SER A 68 18.84 5.69 2.06
CA SER A 68 17.50 6.12 1.65
C SER A 68 16.90 5.14 0.65
N LYS A 69 16.33 4.03 1.14
CA LYS A 69 15.69 3.00 0.32
C LYS A 69 14.26 2.76 0.78
N ALA A 70 13.33 2.82 -0.16
CA ALA A 70 11.96 2.39 0.03
C ALA A 70 11.68 1.19 -0.88
N THR A 71 10.99 0.18 -0.34
CA THR A 71 10.46 -0.96 -1.07
C THR A 71 9.00 -0.71 -1.39
N ILE A 72 8.60 -0.90 -2.64
CA ILE A 72 7.18 -0.83 -3.02
C ILE A 72 6.50 -2.14 -2.62
N ARG A 73 5.31 -2.02 -2.01
CA ARG A 73 4.45 -3.15 -1.66
C ARG A 73 3.00 -2.86 -2.01
N GLY A 74 2.23 -3.92 -2.25
CA GLY A 74 0.78 -3.83 -2.43
C GLY A 74 0.36 -2.88 -3.55
N MET A 75 1.16 -2.78 -4.61
CA MET A 75 0.85 -1.93 -5.77
C MET A 75 -0.17 -2.63 -6.65
N THR A 76 -1.39 -2.09 -6.73
CA THR A 76 -2.46 -2.71 -7.53
C THR A 76 -3.61 -1.73 -7.77
N ILE A 77 -4.49 -2.07 -8.73
CA ILE A 77 -5.71 -1.33 -9.07
C ILE A 77 -6.92 -2.28 -9.06
N LEU A 78 -8.11 -1.75 -8.80
CA LEU A 78 -9.37 -2.43 -9.05
C LEU A 78 -9.57 -2.57 -10.57
N GLU A 79 -10.19 -3.68 -10.99
CA GLU A 79 -10.65 -3.88 -12.38
C GLU A 79 -11.81 -2.96 -12.74
#